data_AF-A0A973AFE8-F1
#
_entry.id   AF-A0A973AFE8-F1
#
_cell.length_a   1.000
_cell.length_b   1.000
_cell.length_c   1.000
_cell.angle_alpha   90.00
_cell.angle_beta   90.00
_cell.angle_gamma   90.00
#
_symmetry.space_group_name_H-M   'P 1'
#
loop_
_entity.id
_entity.type
_entity.pdbx_description
1 polymer ?
#
loop_
_entity_poly.entity_id
_entity_poly.type
_entity_poly.pdbx_seq_one_letter_code
_entity_poly.pdbx_strand_id
1 'polypeptide(L)'
;MSKTDEQLSCKAKDAFDASVDSLDAATLSRLNRGRQAALAETARPNLQWLRWMPATGFAVAVLMAVMVLRGPGDIDVISAPTTDFEILLSEESIEMLEDLEFYSWLATQELDSEGDLG
;
A
#
# COMPACT_ATOMS: atom_id res chain seq x y z
N MET A 1 -49.45 -2.83 50.66
CA MET A 1 -49.30 -3.09 49.21
C MET A 1 -47.90 -2.76 48.67
N SER A 2 -46.95 -2.24 49.46
CA SER A 2 -45.62 -1.80 48.98
C SER A 2 -44.58 -2.91 48.76
N LYS A 3 -44.58 -3.98 49.57
CA LYS A 3 -43.55 -5.04 49.50
C LYS A 3 -43.47 -5.77 48.16
N THR A 4 -44.60 -5.93 47.48
CA THR A 4 -44.63 -6.62 46.17
C THR A 4 -44.04 -5.74 45.07
N ASP A 5 -44.25 -4.43 45.16
CA ASP A 5 -43.76 -3.45 44.18
C ASP A 5 -42.25 -3.23 44.32
N GLU A 6 -41.73 -3.22 45.55
CA GLU A 6 -40.29 -3.24 45.84
C GLU A 6 -39.60 -4.50 45.32
N GLN A 7 -40.26 -5.67 45.37
CA GLN A 7 -39.69 -6.90 44.82
C GLN A 7 -39.67 -6.93 43.29
N LEU A 8 -40.72 -6.39 42.65
CA LEU A 8 -40.79 -6.29 41.19
C LEU A 8 -39.73 -5.33 40.65
N SER A 9 -39.58 -4.15 41.29
CA SER A 9 -38.56 -3.18 40.92
C SER A 9 -37.13 -3.72 41.12
N CYS A 10 -36.87 -4.44 42.20
CA CYS A 10 -35.57 -5.09 42.42
C CYS A 10 -35.25 -6.11 41.33
N LYS A 11 -36.19 -6.99 41.00
CA LYS A 11 -36.01 -7.98 39.91
C LYS A 11 -35.84 -7.35 38.54
N ALA A 12 -36.59 -6.27 38.26
CA ALA A 12 -36.46 -5.54 36.99
C ALA A 12 -35.08 -4.89 36.88
N LYS A 13 -34.56 -4.35 37.98
CA LYS A 13 -33.23 -3.76 38.05
C LYS A 13 -32.13 -4.80 37.86
N ASP A 14 -32.21 -5.93 38.56
CA ASP A 14 -31.25 -7.03 38.39
C ASP A 14 -31.23 -7.57 36.94
N ALA A 15 -32.39 -7.71 36.30
CA ALA A 15 -32.49 -8.15 34.91
C ALA A 15 -31.93 -7.11 33.93
N PHE A 16 -32.11 -5.82 34.23
CA PHE A 16 -31.56 -4.72 33.43
C PHE A 16 -30.03 -4.68 33.55
N ASP A 17 -29.50 -4.73 34.77
CA ASP A 17 -28.05 -4.71 35.01
C ASP A 17 -27.37 -5.92 34.34
N ALA A 18 -27.96 -7.11 34.43
CA ALA A 18 -27.47 -8.29 33.71
C ALA A 18 -27.50 -8.13 32.19
N SER A 19 -28.51 -7.44 31.65
CA SER A 19 -28.63 -7.17 30.21
C SER A 19 -27.58 -6.17 29.75
N VAL A 20 -27.33 -5.11 30.53
CA VAL A 20 -26.30 -4.09 30.25
C VAL A 20 -24.91 -4.71 30.26
N ASP A 21 -24.59 -5.52 31.27
CA ASP A 21 -23.30 -6.20 31.39
C ASP A 21 -23.06 -7.14 30.19
N SER A 22 -24.10 -7.86 29.76
CA SER A 22 -24.01 -8.76 28.59
C SER A 22 -23.76 -8.01 27.28
N LEU A 23 -24.34 -6.81 27.14
CA LEU A 23 -24.21 -5.98 25.94
C LEU A 23 -22.83 -5.33 25.85
N ASP A 24 -22.28 -4.89 26.98
CA ASP A 24 -20.91 -4.36 27.06
C ASP A 24 -19.89 -5.46 26.73
N ALA A 25 -20.06 -6.66 27.31
CA ALA A 25 -19.22 -7.81 26.98
C ALA A 25 -19.27 -8.19 25.48
N ALA A 26 -20.45 -8.14 24.86
CA ALA A 26 -20.59 -8.38 23.42
C ALA A 26 -19.90 -7.29 22.57
N THR A 27 -19.94 -6.04 23.02
CA THR A 27 -19.31 -4.90 22.36
C THR A 27 -17.79 -4.97 22.47
N LEU A 28 -17.26 -5.22 23.66
CA LEU A 28 -15.83 -5.47 23.90
C LEU A 28 -15.32 -6.67 23.11
N SER A 29 -16.10 -7.75 23.03
CA SER A 29 -15.75 -8.92 22.20
C SER A 29 -15.68 -8.57 20.72
N ARG A 30 -16.59 -7.74 20.20
CA ARG A 30 -16.57 -7.30 18.79
C ARG A 30 -15.34 -6.45 18.48
N LEU A 31 -15.01 -5.49 19.35
CA LEU A 31 -13.82 -4.66 19.18
C LEU A 31 -12.54 -5.48 19.22
N ASN A 32 -12.43 -6.40 20.19
CA ASN A 32 -11.26 -7.27 20.30
C ASN A 32 -11.13 -8.19 19.07
N ARG A 33 -12.23 -8.75 18.56
CA ARG A 33 -12.23 -9.52 17.31
C ARG A 33 -11.78 -8.70 16.10
N GLY A 34 -12.26 -7.46 15.97
CA GLY A 34 -11.85 -6.56 14.88
C GLY A 34 -10.35 -6.26 14.93
N ARG A 35 -9.82 -5.98 16.13
CA ARG A 35 -8.38 -5.77 16.34
C ARG A 35 -7.56 -7.00 15.98
N GLN A 36 -7.99 -8.18 16.45
CA GLN A 36 -7.30 -9.43 16.15
C GLN A 36 -7.38 -9.80 14.66
N ALA A 37 -8.48 -9.50 13.98
CA ALA A 37 -8.61 -9.70 12.53
C ALA A 37 -7.60 -8.83 11.75
N ALA A 38 -7.52 -7.53 12.07
CA ALA A 38 -6.56 -6.62 11.43
C ALA A 38 -5.09 -7.00 11.72
N LEU A 39 -4.79 -7.45 12.93
CA LEU A 39 -3.45 -7.97 13.27
C LEU A 39 -3.17 -9.30 12.56
N ALA A 40 -4.15 -10.20 12.43
CA ALA A 40 -3.98 -11.46 11.72
C ALA A 40 -3.76 -11.26 10.22
N GLU A 41 -4.30 -10.19 9.64
CA GLU A 41 -4.10 -9.83 8.23
C GLU A 41 -2.70 -9.25 7.97
N THR A 42 -2.20 -8.41 8.90
CA THR A 42 -0.84 -7.86 8.82
C THR A 42 0.26 -8.83 9.26
N ALA A 43 -0.06 -9.79 10.14
CA ALA A 43 0.87 -10.81 10.62
C ALA A 43 1.07 -11.97 9.63
N ARG A 44 0.36 -12.00 8.49
CA ARG A 44 0.71 -12.92 7.41
C ARG A 44 1.95 -12.34 6.71
N PRO A 45 3.16 -12.88 6.93
CA PRO A 45 4.29 -12.48 6.11
C PRO A 45 3.87 -12.72 4.67
N ASN A 46 3.94 -11.69 3.85
CA ASN A 46 3.55 -11.77 2.46
C ASN A 46 4.59 -12.69 1.78
N LEU A 47 4.33 -13.99 1.83
CA LEU A 47 5.25 -15.06 1.39
C LEU A 47 5.58 -14.91 -0.10
N GLN A 48 4.73 -14.19 -0.82
CA GLN A 48 4.98 -13.74 -2.18
C GLN A 48 6.17 -12.78 -2.26
N TRP A 49 6.32 -11.81 -1.35
CA TRP A 49 7.46 -10.88 -1.31
C TRP A 49 8.78 -11.62 -1.04
N LEU A 50 8.76 -12.64 -0.17
CA LEU A 50 9.92 -13.50 0.10
C LEU A 50 10.28 -14.39 -1.12
N ARG A 51 9.32 -14.69 -2.00
CA ARG A 51 9.52 -15.45 -3.24
C ARG A 51 10.26 -14.66 -4.33
N TRP A 52 10.23 -13.32 -4.27
CA TRP A 52 11.02 -12.45 -5.16
C TRP A 52 12.37 -12.04 -4.56
N MET A 53 12.62 -12.33 -3.28
CA MET A 53 13.87 -12.05 -2.59
C MET A 53 15.13 -12.67 -3.24
N PRO A 54 15.11 -13.87 -3.87
CA PRO A 54 16.30 -14.39 -4.54
C PRO A 54 16.62 -13.70 -5.88
N ALA A 55 15.69 -12.94 -6.47
CA ALA A 55 15.92 -12.30 -7.77
C ALA A 55 16.78 -11.01 -7.66
N THR A 56 16.67 -10.27 -6.55
CA THR A 56 17.46 -9.05 -6.33
C THR A 56 18.94 -9.35 -6.03
N GLY A 57 19.24 -10.46 -5.35
CA GLY A 57 20.62 -10.87 -5.07
C GLY A 57 21.40 -11.25 -6.33
N PHE A 58 20.73 -11.87 -7.32
CA PHE A 58 21.39 -12.33 -8.54
C PHE A 58 21.81 -11.17 -9.44
N ALA A 59 20.99 -10.11 -9.56
CA ALA A 59 21.33 -8.93 -10.35
C ALA A 59 22.58 -8.20 -9.82
N VAL A 60 22.68 -8.04 -8.48
CA VAL A 60 23.84 -7.41 -7.84
C VAL A 60 25.10 -8.27 -8.02
N ALA A 61 24.99 -9.59 -7.88
CA ALA A 61 26.12 -10.50 -8.07
C ALA A 61 26.62 -10.51 -9.53
N VAL A 62 25.71 -10.46 -10.51
CA VAL A 62 26.07 -10.37 -11.94
C VAL A 62 26.73 -9.04 -12.26
N LEU A 63 26.20 -7.92 -11.75
CA LEU A 63 26.83 -6.59 -11.93
C LEU A 63 28.24 -6.55 -11.33
N MET A 64 28.42 -7.06 -10.11
CA MET A 64 29.74 -7.14 -9.47
C MET A 64 30.69 -8.05 -10.24
N ALA A 65 30.21 -9.20 -10.73
CA ALA A 65 31.02 -10.10 -11.55
C ALA A 65 31.47 -9.44 -12.87
N VAL A 66 30.58 -8.70 -13.54
CA VAL A 66 30.91 -7.95 -14.77
C VAL A 66 31.92 -6.85 -14.48
N MET A 67 31.76 -6.12 -13.37
CA MET A 67 32.68 -5.04 -12.97
C MET A 67 34.09 -5.58 -12.64
N VAL A 68 34.18 -6.74 -11.99
CA VAL A 68 35.45 -7.41 -11.70
C VAL A 68 36.08 -7.96 -12.99
N LEU A 69 35.30 -8.52 -13.91
CA LEU A 69 35.80 -9.06 -15.18
C LEU A 69 36.31 -7.98 -16.14
N ARG A 70 35.68 -6.79 -16.16
CA ARG A 70 36.05 -5.68 -17.05
C ARG A 70 37.27 -4.89 -16.60
N GLY A 71 37.71 -5.03 -15.34
CA GLY A 71 38.82 -4.26 -14.78
C GLY A 71 38.56 -2.74 -14.79
N PRO A 72 39.34 -1.93 -14.07
CA PRO A 72 39.14 -0.49 -13.97
C PRO A 72 39.60 0.31 -15.23
N GLY A 73 39.40 -0.23 -16.44
CA GLY A 73 39.99 0.33 -17.66
C GLY A 73 39.13 0.40 -18.92
N ASP A 74 38.12 -0.47 -19.09
CA ASP A 74 37.33 -0.54 -20.32
C ASP A 74 35.84 -0.33 -20.04
N ILE A 75 35.47 0.90 -19.70
CA ILE A 75 34.13 1.40 -20.01
C ILE A 75 34.33 2.32 -21.20
N ASP A 76 34.03 1.80 -22.39
CA ASP A 76 33.79 2.64 -23.56
C ASP A 76 32.51 3.42 -23.25
N VAL A 77 32.67 4.54 -22.53
CA VAL A 77 31.63 5.51 -22.30
C VAL A 77 31.30 6.01 -23.69
N ILE A 78 30.18 5.55 -24.25
CA ILE A 78 29.55 6.23 -25.37
C ILE A 78 29.46 7.68 -24.92
N SER A 79 30.35 8.51 -25.44
CA SER A 79 30.41 9.92 -25.16
C SER A 79 29.20 10.53 -25.86
N ALA A 80 28.02 10.31 -25.28
CA ALA A 80 26.87 11.14 -25.56
C ALA A 80 27.34 12.58 -25.29
N PRO A 81 27.16 13.50 -26.23
CA PRO A 81 27.58 14.87 -26.02
C PRO A 81 26.93 15.33 -24.72
N THR A 82 27.72 15.77 -23.75
CA THR A 82 27.24 16.22 -22.43
C THR A 82 26.11 17.25 -22.57
N THR A 83 26.11 17.98 -23.68
CA THR A 83 25.09 18.91 -24.14
C THR A 83 23.69 18.28 -24.27
N ASP A 84 23.54 17.05 -24.79
CA ASP A 84 22.23 16.40 -24.92
C ASP A 84 21.68 16.01 -23.54
N PHE A 85 22.54 15.59 -22.62
CA PHE A 85 22.16 15.31 -21.23
C PHE A 85 21.80 16.60 -20.48
N GLU A 86 22.50 17.70 -20.73
CA GLU A 86 22.20 19.02 -20.14
C GLU A 86 20.86 19.58 -20.65
N ILE A 87 20.54 19.36 -21.94
CA ILE A 87 19.24 19.71 -22.51
C ILE A 87 18.13 18.88 -21.86
N LEU A 88 18.29 17.56 -21.73
CA LEU A 88 17.29 16.69 -21.12
C LEU A 88 17.10 16.90 -19.61
N LEU A 89 18.15 17.34 -18.91
CA LEU A 89 18.13 17.67 -17.49
C LEU A 89 17.87 19.16 -17.22
N SER A 90 17.56 19.93 -18.26
CA SER A 90 17.13 21.32 -18.10
C SER A 90 15.81 21.36 -17.33
N GLU A 91 15.64 22.38 -16.49
CA GLU A 91 14.46 22.53 -15.63
C GLU A 91 13.14 22.50 -16.42
N GLU A 92 13.13 23.09 -17.62
CA GLU A 92 12.02 23.07 -18.57
C GLU A 92 11.69 21.65 -19.09
N SER A 93 12.71 20.83 -19.37
CA SER A 93 12.51 19.45 -19.83
C SER A 93 12.08 18.52 -18.70
N ILE A 94 12.54 18.79 -17.46
CA ILE A 94 12.14 18.05 -16.26
C ILE A 94 10.68 18.33 -15.91
N GLU A 95 10.22 19.57 -16.00
CA GLU A 95 8.80 19.94 -15.76
C GLU A 95 7.85 19.17 -16.69
N MET A 96 8.18 19.04 -17.98
CA MET A 96 7.40 18.22 -18.92
C MET A 96 7.40 16.71 -18.58
N LEU A 97 8.47 16.20 -17.95
CA LEU A 97 8.58 14.81 -17.53
C LEU A 97 7.83 14.52 -16.23
N GLU A 98 7.68 15.52 -15.35
CA GLU A 98 6.90 15.42 -14.12
C GLU A 98 5.40 15.21 -14.43
N ASP A 99 4.91 15.81 -15.51
CA ASP A 99 3.53 15.70 -15.95
C ASP A 99 3.26 14.54 -16.93
N LEU A 100 4.13 13.52 -16.99
CA LEU A 100 3.92 12.34 -17.86
C LEU A 100 2.57 11.63 -17.60
N GLU A 101 2.10 11.62 -16.35
CA GLU A 101 0.78 11.07 -16.01
C GLU A 101 -0.35 11.88 -16.65
N PHE A 102 -0.24 13.21 -16.67
CA PHE A 102 -1.19 14.11 -17.32
C PHE A 102 -1.23 13.89 -18.84
N TYR A 103 -0.08 13.78 -19.51
CA TYR A 103 -0.02 13.48 -20.94
C TYR A 103 -0.56 12.08 -21.27
N SER A 104 -0.30 11.09 -20.42
CA SER A 104 -0.83 9.73 -20.60
C SER A 104 -2.36 9.68 -20.46
N TRP A 105 -2.91 10.48 -19.54
CA TRP A 105 -4.35 10.63 -19.35
C TRP A 105 -4.99 11.35 -20.53
N LEU A 106 -4.39 12.43 -21.02
CA LEU A 106 -4.88 13.19 -22.18
C LEU A 106 -4.85 12.36 -23.47
N ALA A 107 -3.79 11.60 -23.70
CA ALA A 107 -3.69 10.67 -24.82
C ALA A 107 -4.77 9.57 -24.75
N THR A 108 -5.11 9.10 -23.55
CA THR A 108 -6.21 8.14 -23.36
C THR A 108 -7.56 8.76 -23.73
N GLN A 109 -7.80 10.02 -23.34
CA GLN A 109 -9.02 10.76 -23.69
C GLN A 109 -9.11 11.08 -25.19
N GLU A 110 -7.99 11.36 -25.85
CA GLU A 110 -7.92 11.63 -27.29
C GLU A 110 -8.21 10.36 -28.11
N LEU A 111 -7.67 9.20 -27.69
CA LEU A 111 -7.96 7.90 -28.29
C LEU A 111 -9.42 7.46 -28.10
N ASP A 112 -10.02 7.73 -26.94
CA ASP A 112 -11.45 7.47 -26.70
C ASP A 112 -12.37 8.41 -27.50
N SER A 113 -11.91 9.63 -27.79
CA SER A 113 -12.66 10.61 -28.59
C SER A 113 -12.58 10.32 -30.10
N GLU A 114 -11.45 9.83 -30.59
CA GLU A 114 -11.27 9.45 -32.00
C GLU A 114 -11.98 8.12 -32.35
N GLY A 115 -12.29 7.29 -31.35
CA GLY A 115 -13.16 6.12 -31.48
C GLY A 115 -14.66 6.44 -31.61
N ASP A 116 -15.09 7.69 -31.40
CA ASP A 116 -16.48 8.18 -31.54
C ASP A 116 -16.70 9.04 -32.80
N LEU A 117 -15.71 9.10 -33.69
CA LEU A 117 -15.91 9.59 -35.07
C LEU A 117 -16.03 8.40 -36.02
N GLY A 118 -17.23 7.81 -36.00
CA GLY A 118 -17.70 6.87 -37.04
C GLY A 118 -17.87 7.51 -38.41
#